data_AF-A0A9X5X4R0-F1
#
_entry.id   AF-A0A9X5X4R0-F1
#
_cell.length_a   1.000
_cell.length_b   1.000
_cell.length_c   1.000
_cell.angle_alpha   90.00
_cell.angle_beta   90.00
_cell.angle_gamma   90.00
#
_symmetry.space_group_name_H-M   'P 1'
#
loop_
_entity.id
_entity.type
_entity.pdbx_description
1 polymer ?
#
loop_
_entity_poly.entity_id
_entity_poly.type
_entity_poly.pdbx_seq_one_letter_code
_entity_poly.pdbx_strand_id
1 'polypeptide(L)'
;MLRTLRRTLRRSVLRLTVRPLTAGTPDLPPTASDALGDDVTAAEAVTYNRVRVATATAVALYRSGHRLPLRNDQLNDAVRALHFQYSVPSPATRAAIRAALGVLETDPTINVTR
;
A
#
# COMPACT_ATOMS: atom_id res chain seq x y z
N MET A 1 -5.36 -37.90 41.29
CA MET A 1 -4.77 -38.29 39.98
C MET A 1 -5.16 -37.24 38.94
N LEU A 2 -4.25 -36.31 38.65
CA LEU A 2 -4.46 -35.19 37.72
C LEU A 2 -4.25 -35.65 36.27
N ARG A 3 -5.33 -35.72 35.49
CA ARG A 3 -5.27 -35.95 34.04
C ARG A 3 -4.65 -34.73 33.36
N THR A 4 -3.43 -34.91 32.88
CA THR A 4 -2.68 -33.90 32.12
C THR A 4 -3.32 -33.73 30.74
N LEU A 5 -4.01 -32.60 30.54
CA LEU A 5 -4.46 -32.14 29.22
C LEU A 5 -3.22 -31.82 28.36
N ARG A 6 -2.76 -32.80 27.58
CA ARG A 6 -1.77 -32.59 26.52
C ARG A 6 -2.42 -31.82 25.36
N ARG A 7 -2.45 -30.50 25.49
CA ARG A 7 -2.80 -29.58 24.40
C ARG A 7 -1.70 -29.66 23.35
N THR A 8 -1.94 -30.37 22.26
CA THR A 8 -1.06 -30.38 21.08
C THR A 8 -1.03 -28.98 20.46
N LEU A 9 -0.03 -28.19 20.82
CA LEU A 9 0.35 -26.96 20.12
C LEU A 9 0.86 -27.38 18.73
N ARG A 10 -0.02 -27.40 17.73
CA ARG A 10 0.39 -27.45 16.33
C ARG A 10 1.16 -26.17 16.03
N ARG A 11 2.47 -26.32 15.84
CA ARG A 11 3.38 -25.26 15.43
C ARG A 11 2.95 -24.78 14.04
N SER A 12 2.19 -23.69 13.96
CA SER A 12 1.91 -23.01 12.70
C SER A 12 3.20 -22.37 12.22
N VAL A 13 3.90 -23.06 11.31
CA VAL A 13 5.09 -22.54 10.65
C VAL A 13 4.64 -21.44 9.69
N LEU A 14 4.81 -20.19 10.10
CA LEU A 14 4.68 -19.03 9.23
C LEU A 14 5.81 -19.10 8.19
N ARG A 15 5.50 -19.57 6.98
CA ARG A 15 6.42 -19.48 5.84
C ARG A 15 6.40 -18.04 5.33
N LEU A 16 7.34 -17.25 5.83
CA LEU A 16 7.65 -15.95 5.26
C LEU A 16 8.53 -16.18 4.02
N THR A 17 7.94 -16.08 2.82
CA THR A 17 8.73 -15.96 1.59
C THR A 17 9.34 -14.56 1.55
N VAL A 18 10.54 -14.43 2.12
CA VAL A 18 11.35 -13.21 2.00
C VAL A 18 11.89 -13.19 0.58
N ARG A 19 11.54 -12.14 -0.20
CA ARG A 19 12.10 -11.92 -1.53
C ARG A 19 13.63 -11.91 -1.40
N PRO A 20 14.37 -12.78 -2.10
CA PRO A 20 15.82 -12.77 -2.01
C PRO A 20 16.35 -11.41 -2.49
N LEU A 21 17.18 -10.77 -1.66
CA LEU A 21 17.80 -9.46 -1.90
C LEU A 21 18.67 -9.41 -3.18
N THR A 22 18.86 -10.55 -3.85
CA THR A 22 19.53 -10.66 -5.16
C THR A 22 18.62 -10.32 -6.35
N ALA A 23 17.31 -10.19 -6.16
CA ALA A 23 16.50 -9.44 -7.10
C ALA A 23 16.94 -7.98 -6.94
N GLY A 24 17.76 -7.50 -7.88
CA GLY A 24 18.52 -6.24 -7.82
C GLY A 24 17.74 -5.09 -7.18
N THR A 25 18.49 -4.16 -6.58
CA THR A 25 17.96 -2.94 -5.96
C THR A 25 16.78 -2.45 -6.80
N PRO A 26 15.54 -2.46 -6.28
CA PRO A 26 14.42 -2.06 -7.09
C PRO A 26 14.74 -0.68 -7.62
N ASP A 27 14.74 -0.52 -8.94
CA ASP A 27 14.93 0.78 -9.56
C ASP A 27 14.04 1.77 -8.82
N LEU A 28 14.60 2.95 -8.57
CA LEU A 28 13.81 4.03 -7.99
C LEU A 28 12.54 4.16 -8.82
N PRO A 29 11.35 4.23 -8.18
CA PRO A 29 10.13 4.36 -8.94
C PRO A 29 10.23 5.59 -9.83
N PRO A 30 9.70 5.53 -11.07
CA PRO A 30 9.85 6.60 -12.05
C PRO A 30 9.51 7.94 -11.43
N THR A 31 10.34 8.93 -11.71
CA THR A 31 10.10 10.33 -11.37
C THR A 31 9.07 10.94 -12.31
N ALA A 32 8.59 12.14 -11.99
CA ALA A 32 7.66 12.83 -12.87
C ALA A 32 8.29 13.13 -14.24
N SER A 33 9.57 13.48 -14.28
CA SER A 33 10.32 13.69 -15.51
C SER A 33 10.46 12.40 -16.33
N ASP A 34 10.74 11.27 -15.66
CA ASP A 34 10.81 9.96 -16.35
C ASP A 34 9.48 9.57 -16.99
N ALA A 35 8.35 9.95 -16.38
CA ALA A 35 7.02 9.54 -16.81
C ALA A 35 6.32 10.54 -17.75
N LEU A 36 6.61 11.83 -17.62
CA LEU A 36 5.89 12.92 -18.31
C LEU A 36 6.80 13.72 -19.26
N GLY A 37 8.12 13.49 -19.24
CA GLY A 37 9.10 14.21 -20.05
C GLY A 37 9.79 15.36 -19.31
N ASP A 38 10.75 15.98 -19.98
CA ASP A 38 11.66 16.98 -19.38
C ASP A 38 10.97 18.32 -19.08
N ASP A 39 9.89 18.66 -19.78
CA ASP A 39 9.14 19.91 -19.61
C ASP A 39 8.12 19.87 -18.44
N VAL A 40 8.25 18.89 -17.55
CA VAL A 40 7.30 18.71 -16.44
C VAL A 40 7.33 19.91 -15.49
N THR A 41 6.16 20.49 -15.24
CA THR A 41 6.03 21.58 -14.28
C THR A 41 6.07 21.04 -12.85
N ALA A 42 6.40 21.92 -11.89
CA ALA A 42 6.37 21.57 -10.47
C ALA A 42 4.97 21.09 -10.02
N ALA A 43 3.90 21.66 -10.58
CA ALA A 43 2.52 21.27 -10.28
C ALA A 43 2.19 19.85 -10.77
N GLU A 44 2.67 19.50 -11.96
CA GLU A 44 2.54 18.15 -12.52
C GLU A 44 3.36 17.15 -11.73
N ALA A 45 4.59 17.50 -11.34
CA ALA A 45 5.43 16.63 -10.51
C ALA A 45 4.79 16.35 -9.14
N VAL A 46 4.23 17.36 -8.48
CA VAL A 46 3.49 17.20 -7.22
C VAL A 46 2.25 16.32 -7.41
N THR A 47 1.54 16.50 -8.52
CA THR A 47 0.33 15.72 -8.83
C THR A 47 0.68 14.27 -9.13
N TYR A 48 1.72 14.02 -9.93
CA TYR A 48 2.25 12.70 -10.22
C TYR A 48 2.63 11.96 -8.94
N ASN A 49 3.41 12.60 -8.06
CA ASN A 49 3.81 11.97 -6.80
C ASN A 49 2.60 11.67 -5.90
N ARG A 50 1.59 12.56 -5.87
CA ARG A 50 0.35 12.34 -5.13
C ARG A 50 -0.40 11.11 -5.63
N VAL A 51 -0.55 10.96 -6.96
CA VAL A 51 -1.21 9.80 -7.57
C VAL A 51 -0.44 8.53 -7.23
N ARG A 52 0.88 8.55 -7.35
CA ARG A 52 1.75 7.41 -7.02
C ARG A 52 1.57 6.95 -5.56
N VAL A 53 1.63 7.89 -4.61
CA VAL A 53 1.40 7.60 -3.17
C VAL A 53 -0.02 7.07 -2.94
N ALA A 54 -1.02 7.68 -3.57
CA ALA A 54 -2.41 7.28 -3.39
C ALA A 54 -2.66 5.84 -3.87
N THR A 55 -2.19 5.50 -5.08
CA THR A 55 -2.33 4.15 -5.65
C THR A 55 -1.62 3.10 -4.82
N ALA A 56 -0.36 3.37 -4.41
CA ALA A 56 0.39 2.44 -3.56
C ALA A 56 -0.33 2.19 -2.22
N THR A 57 -0.85 3.25 -1.61
CA THR A 57 -1.61 3.16 -0.35
C THR A 57 -2.92 2.40 -0.51
N ALA A 58 -3.68 2.68 -1.58
CA ALA A 58 -4.92 1.96 -1.87
C ALA A 58 -4.69 0.46 -2.08
N VAL A 59 -3.65 0.09 -2.84
CA VAL A 59 -3.29 -1.33 -3.05
C VAL A 59 -2.86 -1.99 -1.74
N ALA A 60 -2.09 -1.31 -0.90
CA ALA A 60 -1.68 -1.83 0.40
C ALA A 60 -2.88 -2.07 1.33
N LEU A 61 -3.81 -1.10 1.39
CA LEU A 61 -5.05 -1.20 2.16
C LEU A 61 -5.94 -2.35 1.65
N TYR A 62 -6.12 -2.43 0.34
CA TYR A 62 -6.89 -3.48 -0.32
C TYR A 62 -6.34 -4.88 0.00
N ARG A 63 -5.01 -5.04 -0.11
CA ARG A 63 -4.31 -6.30 0.25
C ARG A 63 -4.42 -6.66 1.72
N SER A 64 -4.51 -5.65 2.58
CA SER A 64 -4.69 -5.82 4.03
C SER A 64 -6.15 -6.05 4.42
N GLY A 65 -7.07 -6.21 3.46
CA GLY A 65 -8.49 -6.43 3.70
C GLY A 65 -9.26 -5.20 4.18
N HIS A 66 -8.66 -4.00 4.12
CA HIS A 66 -9.37 -2.78 4.47
C HIS A 66 -10.38 -2.44 3.37
N ARG A 67 -11.53 -1.93 3.79
CA ARG A 67 -12.63 -1.50 2.93
C ARG A 67 -13.08 -0.09 3.27
N LEU A 68 -13.67 0.62 2.30
CA LEU A 68 -14.36 1.88 2.57
C LEU A 68 -15.59 1.64 3.48
N PRO A 69 -15.95 2.62 4.34
CA PRO A 69 -15.32 3.93 4.52
C PRO A 69 -14.10 3.91 5.45
N LEU A 70 -13.06 4.69 5.09
CA LEU A 70 -11.88 4.94 5.93
C LEU A 70 -11.83 6.40 6.40
N ARG A 71 -11.51 6.58 7.68
CA ARG A 71 -11.33 7.89 8.31
C ARG A 71 -10.00 8.53 7.90
N ASN A 72 -9.90 9.85 8.04
CA ASN A 72 -8.71 10.60 7.60
C ASN A 72 -7.43 10.21 8.39
N ASP A 73 -7.55 9.90 9.68
CA ASP A 73 -6.48 9.38 10.53
C ASP A 73 -5.94 8.04 9.99
N GLN A 74 -6.84 7.10 9.70
CA GLN A 74 -6.46 5.79 9.14
C GLN A 74 -5.74 5.91 7.79
N LEU A 75 -6.19 6.82 6.93
CA LEU A 75 -5.52 7.09 5.65
C LEU A 75 -4.13 7.71 5.88
N ASN A 76 -3.99 8.59 6.86
CA ASN A 76 -2.71 9.20 7.17
C ASN A 76 -1.71 8.16 7.72
N ASP A 77 -2.17 7.28 8.60
CA ASP A 77 -1.37 6.20 9.16
C ASP A 77 -0.95 5.20 8.08
N ALA A 78 -1.85 4.87 7.16
CA ALA A 78 -1.54 4.00 6.03
C ALA A 78 -0.44 4.58 5.11
N VAL A 79 -0.49 5.89 4.81
CA VAL A 79 0.57 6.55 4.04
C VAL A 79 1.90 6.54 4.81
N ARG A 80 1.87 6.80 6.12
CA ARG A 80 3.07 6.78 6.98
C ARG A 80 3.71 5.40 7.06
N ALA A 81 2.90 4.34 7.13
CA ALA A 81 3.35 2.95 7.16
C ALA A 81 4.10 2.53 5.89
N LEU A 82 3.87 3.21 4.76
CA LEU A 82 4.58 2.95 3.51
C LEU A 82 5.92 3.68 3.40
N HIS A 83 6.35 4.41 4.43
CA HIS A 83 7.63 5.09 4.51
C HIS A 83 7.93 6.03 3.33
N PHE A 84 6.89 6.63 2.73
CA PHE A 84 7.07 7.74 1.80
C PHE A 84 7.67 8.92 2.55
N GLN A 85 8.99 9.06 2.49
CA GLN A 85 9.70 10.16 3.12
C GLN A 85 9.08 11.49 2.65
N TYR A 86 8.81 12.40 3.58
CA TYR A 86 8.30 13.76 3.33
C TYR A 86 6.86 13.87 2.80
N SER A 87 6.10 12.78 2.68
CA SER A 87 4.70 12.86 2.22
C SER A 87 3.73 13.10 3.39
N VAL A 88 3.37 14.36 3.65
CA VAL A 88 2.21 14.68 4.49
C VAL A 88 0.95 14.53 3.62
N PRO A 89 0.01 13.61 3.96
CA PRO A 89 -1.16 13.38 3.14
C PRO A 89 -2.06 14.62 3.10
N SER A 90 -2.13 15.26 1.94
CA SER A 90 -3.05 16.38 1.71
C SER A 90 -4.51 15.88 1.60
N PRO A 91 -5.52 16.77 1.71
CA PRO A 91 -6.91 16.41 1.42
C PRO A 91 -7.08 15.76 0.05
N ALA A 92 -6.38 16.27 -0.97
CA ALA A 92 -6.37 15.70 -2.31
C ALA A 92 -5.77 14.28 -2.35
N THR A 93 -4.71 14.02 -1.55
CA THR A 93 -4.12 12.68 -1.45
C THR A 93 -5.12 11.70 -0.83
N ARG A 94 -5.81 12.10 0.24
CA ARG A 94 -6.85 11.27 0.88
C ARG A 94 -8.02 10.99 -0.05
N ALA A 95 -8.45 11.98 -0.83
CA ALA A 95 -9.49 11.79 -1.84
C ALA A 95 -9.05 10.81 -2.92
N ALA A 96 -7.81 10.94 -3.42
CA ALA A 96 -7.24 10.02 -4.41
C ALA A 96 -7.11 8.58 -3.87
N ILE A 97 -6.73 8.39 -2.60
CA ILE A 97 -6.68 7.05 -1.98
C ILE A 97 -8.08 6.41 -1.97
N ARG A 98 -9.12 7.18 -1.56
CA ARG A 98 -10.50 6.68 -1.57
C ARG A 98 -10.98 6.33 -2.98
N ALA A 99 -10.67 7.17 -3.96
CA ALA A 99 -11.02 6.91 -5.35
C ALA A 99 -10.36 5.62 -5.86
N ALA A 100 -9.05 5.46 -5.66
CA ALA A 100 -8.33 4.26 -6.07
C ALA A 100 -8.82 3.00 -5.34
N LEU A 101 -9.06 3.08 -4.02
CA LEU A 101 -9.58 1.96 -3.25
C LEU A 101 -11.01 1.57 -3.70
N GLY A 102 -11.85 2.56 -4.00
CA GLY A 102 -13.18 2.32 -4.55
C GLY A 102 -13.15 1.55 -5.87
N VAL A 103 -12.24 1.92 -6.79
CA VAL A 103 -12.03 1.18 -8.05
C VAL A 103 -11.66 -0.29 -7.78
N LEU A 104 -10.71 -0.54 -6.87
CA LEU A 104 -10.28 -1.89 -6.52
C LEU A 104 -11.40 -2.71 -5.86
N GLU A 105 -12.28 -2.07 -5.08
CA GLU A 105 -13.43 -2.73 -4.46
C GLU A 105 -14.54 -3.07 -5.45
N THR A 106 -14.72 -2.25 -6.47
CA THR A 106 -15.77 -2.47 -7.49
C THR A 106 -15.38 -3.49 -8.55
N ASP A 107 -14.09 -3.77 -8.75
CA ASP A 107 -13.62 -4.70 -9.77
C ASP A 107 -13.52 -6.14 -9.21
N PRO A 108 -14.44 -7.06 -9.61
CA PRO A 108 -14.44 -8.44 -9.10
C PRO A 108 -13.28 -9.29 -9.64
N THR A 109 -12.56 -8.80 -10.65
CA THR A 109 -11.40 -9.51 -11.24
C THR A 109 -10.13 -9.28 -10.42
N ILE A 110 -10.07 -8.20 -9.65
CA ILE A 110 -8.91 -7.85 -8.82
C ILE A 110 -9.05 -8.56 -7.48
N ASN A 111 -8.61 -9.83 -7.42
CA ASN A 111 -8.56 -10.58 -6.16
C ASN A 111 -7.15 -10.58 -5.56
N VAL A 112 -7.08 -10.38 -4.23
CA VAL A 112 -5.82 -10.53 -3.48
C VAL A 112 -5.66 -11.99 -3.14
N THR A 113 -4.79 -12.69 -3.85
CA THR A 113 -4.30 -14.01 -3.43
C THR A 113 -3.44 -13.83 -2.18
N ARG A 114 -3.83 -14.53 -1.11
CA ARG A 114 -3.24 -14.46 0.23
C ARG A 114 -1.99 -15.32 0.36
#